data_AF-D8F5X3-F1
#
_entry.id   AF-D8F5X3-F1
#
_cell.length_a   1.000
_cell.length_b   1.000
_cell.length_c   1.000
_cell.angle_alpha   90.00
_cell.angle_beta   90.00
_cell.angle_gamma   90.00
#
_symmetry.space_group_name_H-M   'P 1'
#
loop_
_entity.id
_entity.type
_entity.pdbx_description
1 polymer ?
#
loop_
_entity_poly.entity_id
_entity_poly.type
_entity_poly.pdbx_seq_one_letter_code
_entity_poly.pdbx_strand_id
1 'polypeptide(L)'
;MIIYDHLKISNSVFNDMQGGVEMKRAKLYTLDLLVICIVFLPYVCCAGIAPKQTALTVENHRRPVVVEKTGQDGRPNWTTKQTFCEQDGAFVYTGGVMGGADYALTLRLARSEATKNLLESIQIKARSEFSSAIHGQNRTESDLGRYVTDAVAWTVDNIKISGIRQHEIYCEKILDPISQSLKYSAWVQVEISRSDYVKAKTDAAQRLLEKAIQQKDEEAAQKVQKLLKRLR
;
A
#
# COMPACT_ATOMS: atom_id res chain seq x y z
N MET A 1 -17.04 31.68 42.03
CA MET A 1 -17.09 32.07 43.45
C MET A 1 -15.76 31.65 44.08
N ILE A 2 -14.99 32.64 44.57
CA ILE A 2 -13.75 32.55 45.37
C ILE A 2 -12.52 32.02 44.58
N ILE A 3 -11.63 32.85 44.02
CA ILE A 3 -10.66 33.82 44.59
C ILE A 3 -9.56 33.13 45.42
N TYR A 4 -8.34 33.11 44.88
CA TYR A 4 -7.15 33.46 45.66
C TYR A 4 -6.28 34.41 44.85
N ASP A 5 -6.25 35.62 45.39
CA ASP A 5 -5.45 36.79 45.06
C ASP A 5 -4.33 36.88 46.11
N HIS A 6 -3.40 37.83 45.93
CA HIS A 6 -2.27 38.24 46.81
C HIS A 6 -0.91 37.55 46.58
N LEU A 7 0.25 38.23 46.53
CA LEU A 7 0.67 39.61 46.85
C LEU A 7 1.86 39.95 45.90
N LYS A 8 1.85 41.06 45.15
CA LYS A 8 2.24 42.45 45.50
C LYS A 8 3.73 42.60 45.92
N ILE A 9 4.54 43.30 45.10
CA ILE A 9 5.02 44.71 45.28
C ILE A 9 6.24 44.76 46.24
N SER A 10 7.33 45.53 46.08
CA SER A 10 7.84 46.55 45.15
C SER A 10 9.17 47.06 45.75
N ASN A 11 9.82 47.98 45.02
CA ASN A 11 10.85 48.95 45.43
C ASN A 11 12.29 48.45 45.29
N SER A 12 13.06 48.91 44.29
CA SER A 12 13.45 50.29 43.94
C SER A 12 14.42 50.93 44.95
N VAL A 13 15.62 51.21 44.43
CA VAL A 13 16.43 52.43 44.62
C VAL A 13 16.84 52.82 46.04
N PHE A 14 18.14 52.68 46.35
CA PHE A 14 18.96 53.68 47.08
C PHE A 14 20.44 53.22 47.04
N ASN A 15 21.28 53.78 46.18
CA ASN A 15 22.15 54.96 46.36
C ASN A 15 23.31 54.80 47.37
N ASP A 16 24.51 54.85 46.77
CA ASP A 16 25.65 55.73 47.09
C ASP A 16 26.67 55.43 48.20
N MET A 17 27.92 55.59 47.74
CA MET A 17 29.15 56.01 48.42
C MET A 17 29.92 55.00 49.31
N GLN A 18 31.11 54.59 48.84
CA GLN A 18 32.38 55.21 49.27
C GLN A 18 33.63 54.60 48.61
N GLY A 19 34.54 55.48 48.15
CA GLY A 19 36.01 55.38 48.07
C GLY A 19 36.65 54.23 47.26
N GLY A 20 37.50 54.44 46.26
CA GLY A 20 38.54 55.46 46.14
C GLY A 20 39.90 54.87 46.53
N VAL A 21 40.56 54.13 45.62
CA VAL A 21 42.03 54.05 45.58
C VAL A 21 42.49 54.01 44.13
N GLU A 22 43.02 55.16 43.76
CA GLU A 22 43.88 55.50 42.65
C GLU A 22 44.96 54.47 42.25
N MET A 23 45.10 54.33 40.93
CA MET A 23 46.33 54.61 40.19
C MET A 23 47.55 53.74 40.50
N LYS A 24 47.69 52.59 39.80
CA LYS A 24 49.00 51.99 39.42
C LYS A 24 48.95 50.77 38.48
N ARG A 25 48.00 50.66 37.54
CA ARG A 25 47.96 49.48 36.62
C ARG A 25 47.74 49.81 35.14
N ALA A 26 48.16 50.97 34.67
CA ALA A 26 48.02 51.36 33.25
C ALA A 26 49.13 50.79 32.31
N LYS A 27 49.97 49.85 32.77
CA LYS A 27 51.05 49.26 31.94
C LYS A 27 51.12 47.74 31.94
N LEU A 28 50.12 47.05 32.52
CA LEU A 28 50.09 45.57 32.56
C LEU A 28 48.99 44.94 31.71
N TYR A 29 48.11 45.72 31.07
CA TYR A 29 46.95 45.18 30.33
C TYR A 29 47.20 44.94 28.84
N THR A 30 48.35 45.32 28.29
CA THR A 30 48.68 45.09 26.87
C THR A 30 49.31 43.72 26.60
N LEU A 31 49.83 43.03 27.63
CA LEU A 31 50.38 41.67 27.50
C LEU A 31 49.32 40.59 27.73
N ASP A 32 48.37 40.80 28.65
CA ASP A 32 47.34 39.79 28.97
C ASP A 32 46.28 39.63 27.87
N LEU A 33 46.02 40.67 27.06
CA LEU A 33 45.06 40.57 25.96
C LEU A 33 45.58 39.74 24.77
N LEU A 34 46.90 39.64 24.60
CA LEU A 34 47.54 38.91 23.50
C LEU A 34 47.63 37.40 23.79
N VAL A 35 47.77 37.03 25.07
CA VAL A 35 47.77 35.62 25.51
C VAL A 35 46.36 35.00 25.42
N ILE A 36 45.30 35.77 25.70
CA ILE A 36 43.91 35.27 25.57
C ILE A 36 43.55 34.98 24.10
N CYS A 37 44.05 35.76 23.13
CA CYS A 37 43.80 35.46 21.72
C CYS A 37 44.46 34.15 21.25
N ILE A 38 45.66 33.80 21.74
CA ILE A 38 46.37 32.59 21.30
C ILE A 38 45.76 31.31 21.90
N VAL A 39 45.19 31.38 23.12
CA VAL A 39 44.57 30.20 23.76
C VAL A 39 43.19 29.87 23.19
N PHE A 40 42.44 30.85 22.66
CA PHE A 40 41.12 30.60 22.08
C PHE A 40 41.09 30.42 20.55
N LEU A 41 42.22 30.59 19.86
CA LEU A 41 42.29 30.44 18.39
C LEU A 41 42.39 29.02 17.80
N PRO A 42 42.61 27.89 18.53
CA PRO A 42 42.56 26.58 17.88
C PRO A 42 41.15 25.97 17.78
N TYR A 43 40.11 26.59 18.34
CA TYR A 43 38.73 26.03 18.31
C TYR A 43 37.85 26.50 17.15
N VAL A 44 38.37 27.30 16.21
CA VAL A 44 37.61 27.84 15.06
C VAL A 44 38.21 27.40 13.72
N CYS A 45 38.54 26.11 13.58
CA CYS A 45 38.82 25.55 12.26
C CYS A 45 38.46 24.05 12.15
N CYS A 46 37.16 23.75 12.26
CA CYS A 46 36.56 22.51 11.76
C CYS A 46 35.18 22.81 11.12
N ALA A 47 35.13 23.82 10.24
CA ALA A 47 34.04 23.99 9.30
C ALA A 47 34.62 23.79 7.89
N GLY A 48 34.57 22.57 7.37
CA GLY A 48 34.99 22.34 5.99
C GLY A 48 35.42 20.94 5.59
N ILE A 49 34.71 19.87 5.99
CA ILE A 49 34.80 18.59 5.26
C ILE A 49 33.38 17.99 5.11
N ALA A 50 32.84 18.15 3.90
CA ALA A 50 31.85 17.33 3.20
C ALA A 50 30.57 16.85 3.95
N PRO A 51 29.43 17.57 3.85
CA PRO A 51 28.12 17.02 4.25
C PRO A 51 27.58 15.92 3.32
N LYS A 52 28.31 15.51 2.27
CA LYS A 52 27.83 14.51 1.31
C LYS A 52 28.02 13.06 1.75
N GLN A 53 29.05 12.73 2.55
CA GLN A 53 29.31 11.34 2.97
C GLN A 53 28.46 10.92 4.17
N THR A 54 28.19 11.80 5.14
CA THR A 54 27.27 11.50 6.24
C THR A 54 25.82 11.43 5.78
N ALA A 55 25.40 12.25 4.81
CA ALA A 55 24.08 12.11 4.18
C ALA A 55 23.92 10.76 3.48
N LEU A 56 24.89 10.34 2.66
CA LEU A 56 24.87 9.03 1.97
C LEU A 56 24.95 7.84 2.95
N THR A 57 25.68 7.97 4.05
CA THR A 57 25.80 6.90 5.06
C THR A 57 24.52 6.82 5.90
N VAL A 58 23.94 7.95 6.32
CA VAL A 58 22.65 8.00 7.03
C VAL A 58 21.50 7.56 6.12
N GLU A 59 21.55 7.88 4.83
CA GLU A 59 20.55 7.45 3.85
C GLU A 59 20.60 5.93 3.61
N ASN A 60 21.79 5.34 3.55
CA ASN A 60 21.93 3.88 3.42
C ASN A 60 21.45 3.12 4.66
N HIS A 61 21.61 3.69 5.87
CA HIS A 61 21.06 3.09 7.11
C HIS A 61 19.55 3.31 7.26
N ARG A 62 18.93 4.21 6.49
CA ARG A 62 17.47 4.40 6.46
C ARG A 62 16.75 3.45 5.50
N ARG A 63 17.49 2.70 4.68
CA ARG A 63 16.86 1.76 3.73
C ARG A 63 16.47 0.48 4.47
N PRO A 64 15.23 0.01 4.30
CA PRO A 64 14.80 -1.26 4.89
C PRO A 64 15.74 -2.39 4.46
N VAL A 65 16.33 -3.10 5.42
CA VAL A 65 17.22 -4.23 5.15
C VAL A 65 16.37 -5.49 5.10
N VAL A 66 16.40 -6.22 3.99
CA VAL A 66 15.73 -7.53 3.89
C VAL A 66 16.57 -8.56 4.65
N VAL A 67 15.98 -9.09 5.72
CA VAL A 67 16.58 -10.04 6.67
C VAL A 67 16.42 -11.47 6.18
N GLU A 68 15.23 -11.83 5.68
CA GLU A 68 14.91 -13.18 5.20
C GLU A 68 13.99 -13.09 3.98
N LYS A 69 14.12 -14.05 3.07
CA LYS A 69 13.30 -14.18 1.85
C LYS A 69 12.87 -15.63 1.65
N THR A 70 11.70 -15.83 1.05
CA THR A 70 11.26 -17.14 0.56
C THR A 70 11.74 -17.32 -0.89
N GLY A 71 12.59 -18.31 -1.21
CA GLY A 71 12.98 -18.67 -2.59
C GLY A 71 14.45 -18.43 -2.98
N GLN A 72 14.76 -18.53 -4.28
CA GLN A 72 16.12 -18.32 -4.85
C GLN A 72 16.55 -16.84 -4.86
N ASP A 73 17.84 -16.60 -5.10
CA ASP A 73 18.54 -15.30 -5.02
C ASP A 73 17.89 -14.19 -5.87
N GLY A 74 16.93 -13.48 -5.27
CA GLY A 74 16.30 -12.31 -5.87
C GLY A 74 14.81 -12.19 -5.56
N ARG A 75 14.26 -10.98 -5.72
CA ARG A 75 12.81 -10.79 -5.70
C ARG A 75 12.25 -11.26 -7.06
N PRO A 76 11.25 -12.16 -7.10
CA PRO A 76 10.69 -12.64 -8.36
C PRO A 76 10.13 -11.51 -9.24
N ASN A 77 10.28 -11.62 -10.56
CA ASN A 77 9.81 -10.59 -11.49
C ASN A 77 8.31 -10.32 -11.40
N TRP A 78 7.52 -11.34 -11.06
CA TRP A 78 6.06 -11.24 -10.95
C TRP A 78 5.61 -10.34 -9.79
N THR A 79 6.46 -10.09 -8.78
CA THR A 79 6.11 -9.20 -7.67
C THR A 79 6.25 -7.71 -8.04
N THR A 80 6.79 -7.38 -9.23
CA THR A 80 7.12 -5.99 -9.62
C THR A 80 6.50 -5.54 -10.93
N LYS A 81 6.21 -6.45 -11.88
CA LYS A 81 5.91 -6.06 -13.27
C LYS A 81 4.46 -6.26 -13.71
N GLN A 82 3.71 -7.22 -13.16
CA GLN A 82 2.37 -7.53 -13.68
C GLN A 82 1.39 -7.97 -12.58
N THR A 83 0.24 -7.29 -12.52
CA THR A 83 -0.91 -7.66 -11.70
C THR A 83 -1.74 -8.79 -12.31
N PHE A 84 -1.56 -9.05 -13.61
CA PHE A 84 -2.25 -10.09 -14.37
C PHE A 84 -1.33 -10.70 -15.45
N CYS A 85 -1.34 -12.02 -15.58
CA CYS A 85 -0.81 -12.74 -16.73
C CYS A 85 -1.70 -13.94 -17.10
N GLU A 86 -1.74 -14.29 -18.38
CA GLU A 86 -2.33 -15.54 -18.85
C GLU A 86 -1.19 -16.52 -19.12
N GLN A 87 -1.15 -17.62 -18.38
CA GLN A 87 -0.10 -18.65 -18.44
C GLN A 87 -0.76 -20.02 -18.41
N ASP A 88 -0.33 -20.92 -19.31
CA ASP A 88 -0.77 -22.33 -19.35
C ASP A 88 -2.30 -22.54 -19.33
N GLY A 89 -3.05 -21.61 -19.95
CA GLY A 89 -4.52 -21.68 -19.96
C GLY A 89 -5.18 -21.35 -18.62
N ALA A 90 -4.46 -20.70 -17.71
CA ALA A 90 -4.96 -20.12 -16.48
C ALA A 90 -4.80 -18.60 -16.48
N PHE A 91 -5.71 -17.92 -15.79
CA PHE A 91 -5.61 -16.49 -15.49
C PHE A 91 -4.95 -16.35 -14.12
N VAL A 92 -3.75 -15.77 -14.09
CA VAL A 92 -2.94 -15.58 -12.88
C VAL A 92 -2.97 -14.11 -12.49
N TYR A 93 -3.20 -13.85 -11.20
CA TYR A 93 -3.31 -12.51 -10.63
C TYR A 93 -2.44 -12.37 -9.40
N THR A 94 -1.80 -11.21 -9.27
CA THR A 94 -0.88 -10.90 -8.18
C THR A 94 -1.49 -9.85 -7.24
N GLY A 95 -1.25 -10.02 -5.93
CA GLY A 95 -1.50 -9.00 -4.90
C GLY A 95 -0.32 -8.94 -3.93
N GLY A 96 -0.09 -7.79 -3.28
CA GLY A 96 1.11 -7.58 -2.48
C GLY A 96 0.96 -6.50 -1.42
N VAL A 97 1.24 -6.87 -0.18
CA VAL A 97 1.18 -5.97 0.98
C VAL A 97 2.58 -5.79 1.55
N MET A 98 2.95 -4.55 1.83
CA MET A 98 4.28 -4.18 2.35
C MET A 98 4.18 -3.61 3.75
N GLY A 99 5.19 -3.86 4.58
CA GLY A 99 5.35 -3.20 5.88
C GLY A 99 4.40 -3.70 6.99
N GLY A 100 3.84 -4.90 6.86
CA GLY A 100 2.97 -5.47 7.89
C GLY A 100 3.76 -5.87 9.15
N ALA A 101 3.13 -5.80 10.31
CA ALA A 101 3.78 -6.11 11.60
C ALA A 101 3.80 -7.62 11.92
N ASP A 102 2.87 -8.39 11.33
CA ASP A 102 2.72 -9.81 11.55
C ASP A 102 2.74 -10.56 10.22
N TYR A 103 3.52 -11.65 10.14
CA TYR A 103 3.70 -12.43 8.92
C TYR A 103 2.38 -13.01 8.42
N ALA A 104 1.62 -13.68 9.28
CA ALA A 104 0.40 -14.39 8.90
C ALA A 104 -0.69 -13.41 8.44
N LEU A 105 -0.83 -12.27 9.12
CA LEU A 105 -1.74 -11.20 8.72
C LEU A 105 -1.33 -10.61 7.36
N THR A 106 -0.06 -10.28 7.18
CA THR A 106 0.45 -9.71 5.92
C THR A 106 0.18 -10.64 4.75
N LEU A 107 0.43 -11.94 4.92
CA LEU A 107 0.18 -12.95 3.90
C LEU A 107 -1.31 -13.08 3.56
N ARG A 108 -2.20 -13.06 4.57
CA ARG A 108 -3.66 -13.10 4.34
C ARG A 108 -4.17 -11.86 3.61
N LEU A 109 -3.62 -10.69 3.93
CA LEU A 109 -3.98 -9.44 3.26
C LEU A 109 -3.51 -9.45 1.80
N ALA A 110 -2.27 -9.89 1.53
CA ALA A 110 -1.75 -10.03 0.17
C ALA A 110 -2.58 -11.03 -0.66
N ARG A 111 -2.99 -12.16 -0.08
CA ARG A 111 -3.89 -13.11 -0.74
C ARG A 111 -5.27 -12.49 -1.03
N SER A 112 -5.81 -11.71 -0.10
CA SER A 112 -7.11 -11.04 -0.27
C SER A 112 -7.04 -10.00 -1.38
N GLU A 113 -5.92 -9.27 -1.49
CA GLU A 113 -5.66 -8.33 -2.58
C GLU A 113 -5.56 -9.05 -3.93
N ALA A 114 -4.81 -10.16 -4.00
CA ALA A 114 -4.70 -10.96 -5.22
C ALA A 114 -6.07 -11.49 -5.68
N THR A 115 -6.87 -11.97 -4.72
CA THR A 115 -8.25 -12.44 -4.94
C THR A 115 -9.16 -11.31 -5.44
N LYS A 116 -9.07 -10.12 -4.84
CA LYS A 116 -9.81 -8.93 -5.28
C LYS A 116 -9.47 -8.58 -6.73
N ASN A 117 -8.18 -8.51 -7.07
CA ASN A 117 -7.72 -8.19 -8.42
C ASN A 117 -8.25 -9.20 -9.46
N LEU A 118 -8.25 -10.50 -9.11
CA LEU A 118 -8.84 -11.56 -9.92
C LEU A 118 -10.34 -11.34 -10.13
N LEU A 119 -11.10 -11.12 -9.06
CA LEU A 119 -12.56 -11.02 -9.13
C LEU A 119 -13.01 -9.76 -9.88
N GLU A 120 -12.36 -8.62 -9.67
CA GLU A 120 -12.65 -7.37 -10.39
C GLU A 120 -12.38 -7.52 -11.89
N SER A 121 -11.25 -8.14 -12.25
CA SER A 121 -10.90 -8.40 -13.66
C SER A 121 -11.89 -9.33 -14.33
N ILE A 122 -12.31 -10.39 -13.63
CA ILE A 122 -13.34 -11.32 -14.10
C ILE A 122 -14.69 -10.63 -14.24
N GLN A 123 -15.05 -9.74 -13.31
CA GLN A 123 -16.29 -8.97 -13.37
C GLN A 123 -16.34 -8.10 -14.63
N ILE A 124 -15.24 -7.41 -14.95
CA ILE A 124 -15.11 -6.58 -16.16
C ILE A 124 -15.21 -7.47 -17.42
N LYS A 125 -14.46 -8.58 -17.46
CA LYS A 125 -14.45 -9.51 -18.59
C LYS A 125 -15.82 -10.13 -18.84
N ALA A 126 -16.45 -10.68 -17.80
CA ALA A 126 -17.78 -11.27 -17.87
C ALA A 126 -18.82 -10.23 -18.30
N ARG A 127 -18.77 -9.00 -17.76
CA ARG A 127 -19.67 -7.93 -18.18
C ARG A 127 -19.53 -7.63 -19.67
N SER A 128 -18.29 -7.50 -20.18
CA SER A 128 -18.07 -7.28 -21.60
C SER A 128 -18.65 -8.41 -22.45
N GLU A 129 -18.41 -9.66 -22.07
CA GLU A 129 -18.90 -10.82 -22.83
C GLU A 129 -20.43 -10.94 -22.82
N PHE A 130 -21.07 -10.79 -21.64
CA PHE A 130 -22.54 -10.85 -21.53
C PHE A 130 -23.21 -9.67 -22.22
N SER A 131 -22.68 -8.45 -22.07
CA SER A 131 -23.20 -7.28 -22.76
C SER A 131 -23.15 -7.45 -24.27
N SER A 132 -22.00 -7.86 -24.82
CA SER A 132 -21.86 -8.11 -26.27
C SER A 132 -22.80 -9.20 -26.78
N ALA A 133 -23.12 -10.21 -25.97
CA ALA A 133 -24.03 -11.26 -26.37
C ALA A 133 -25.52 -10.88 -26.31
N ILE A 134 -25.88 -9.94 -25.43
CA ILE A 134 -27.28 -9.53 -25.16
C ILE A 134 -27.68 -8.28 -25.96
N HIS A 135 -26.72 -7.48 -26.45
CA HIS A 135 -27.00 -6.31 -27.29
C HIS A 135 -27.52 -6.72 -28.69
N GLY A 136 -28.85 -6.75 -28.80
CA GLY A 136 -29.64 -6.86 -30.02
C GLY A 136 -31.05 -6.30 -29.73
N GLN A 137 -31.39 -5.20 -30.40
CA GLN A 137 -32.31 -4.11 -30.06
C GLN A 137 -33.76 -4.42 -29.62
N ASN A 138 -34.41 -3.37 -29.07
CA ASN A 138 -35.81 -3.16 -28.68
C ASN A 138 -36.26 -3.46 -27.22
N ARG A 139 -35.36 -3.36 -26.24
CA ARG A 139 -35.74 -3.02 -24.86
C ARG A 139 -35.02 -1.77 -24.39
N THR A 140 -35.63 -1.05 -23.44
CA THR A 140 -34.94 -0.03 -22.66
C THR A 140 -33.71 -0.66 -21.99
N GLU A 141 -32.58 0.04 -22.07
CA GLU A 141 -31.28 -0.37 -21.53
C GLU A 141 -31.36 -0.82 -20.06
N SER A 142 -32.34 -0.26 -19.32
CA SER A 142 -32.69 -0.58 -17.94
C SER A 142 -32.99 -2.07 -17.69
N ASP A 143 -33.78 -2.74 -18.54
CA ASP A 143 -34.23 -4.12 -18.27
C ASP A 143 -33.17 -5.15 -18.65
N LEU A 144 -32.44 -4.92 -19.74
CA LEU A 144 -31.33 -5.77 -20.17
C LEU A 144 -30.13 -5.63 -19.24
N GLY A 145 -29.90 -4.43 -18.69
CA GLY A 145 -28.87 -4.17 -17.69
C GLY A 145 -29.03 -5.03 -16.43
N ARG A 146 -30.26 -5.35 -16.02
CA ARG A 146 -30.52 -6.23 -14.86
C ARG A 146 -30.05 -7.66 -15.11
N TYR A 147 -30.37 -8.25 -16.27
CA TYR A 147 -29.93 -9.60 -16.60
C TYR A 147 -28.41 -9.72 -16.75
N VAL A 148 -27.77 -8.73 -17.36
CA VAL A 148 -26.30 -8.68 -17.43
C VAL A 148 -25.69 -8.58 -16.04
N THR A 149 -26.25 -7.73 -15.16
CA THR A 149 -25.76 -7.57 -13.79
C THR A 149 -25.89 -8.87 -12.99
N ASP A 150 -27.03 -9.55 -13.09
CA ASP A 150 -27.26 -10.85 -12.45
C ASP A 150 -26.29 -11.92 -12.98
N ALA A 151 -26.07 -11.97 -14.29
CA ALA A 151 -25.14 -12.90 -14.94
C ALA A 151 -23.71 -12.75 -14.41
N VAL A 152 -23.26 -11.49 -14.32
CA VAL A 152 -21.93 -11.13 -13.85
C VAL A 152 -21.79 -11.49 -12.38
N ALA A 153 -22.78 -11.16 -11.55
CA ALA A 153 -22.78 -11.48 -10.12
C ALA A 153 -22.67 -13.00 -9.89
N TRP A 154 -23.52 -13.79 -10.56
CA TRP A 154 -23.47 -15.25 -10.44
C TRP A 154 -22.18 -15.86 -10.98
N THR A 155 -21.59 -15.29 -12.03
CA THR A 155 -20.28 -15.75 -12.54
C THR A 155 -19.20 -15.55 -11.48
N VAL A 156 -19.14 -14.35 -10.88
CA VAL A 156 -18.19 -14.01 -9.82
C VAL A 156 -18.38 -14.91 -8.60
N ASP A 157 -19.62 -15.16 -8.18
CA ASP A 157 -19.91 -16.00 -7.02
C ASP A 157 -19.58 -17.48 -7.27
N ASN A 158 -19.87 -18.01 -8.47
CA ASN A 158 -19.47 -19.37 -8.84
C ASN A 158 -17.94 -19.53 -8.79
N ILE A 159 -17.18 -18.48 -9.15
CA ILE A 159 -15.71 -18.49 -9.13
C ILE A 159 -15.16 -18.46 -7.71
N LYS A 160 -15.75 -17.66 -6.82
CA LYS A 160 -15.39 -17.67 -5.39
C LYS A 160 -15.52 -19.05 -4.77
N ILE A 161 -16.52 -19.83 -5.20
CA ILE A 161 -16.81 -21.17 -4.68
C ILE A 161 -15.89 -22.23 -5.30
N SER A 162 -15.53 -22.09 -6.59
CA SER A 162 -15.04 -23.24 -7.38
C SER A 162 -13.64 -23.08 -7.97
N GLY A 163 -13.08 -21.87 -8.05
CA GLY A 163 -12.07 -21.59 -9.08
C GLY A 163 -10.72 -21.05 -8.63
N ILE A 164 -10.59 -20.51 -7.40
CA ILE A 164 -9.39 -19.74 -7.04
C ILE A 164 -8.39 -20.64 -6.32
N ARG A 165 -7.25 -20.89 -6.97
CA ARG A 165 -6.11 -21.60 -6.40
C ARG A 165 -4.99 -20.61 -6.08
N GLN A 166 -4.17 -20.96 -5.11
CA GLN A 166 -2.95 -20.21 -4.85
C GLN A 166 -1.83 -20.80 -5.71
N HIS A 167 -1.19 -19.96 -6.50
CA HIS A 167 -0.14 -20.34 -7.43
C HIS A 167 1.24 -20.22 -6.75
N GLU A 168 1.63 -19.00 -6.36
CA GLU A 168 2.91 -18.71 -5.73
C GLU A 168 2.77 -17.76 -4.52
N ILE A 169 3.73 -17.85 -3.60
CA ILE A 169 3.91 -16.91 -2.49
C ILE A 169 5.36 -16.46 -2.46
N TYR A 170 5.58 -15.17 -2.27
CA TYR A 170 6.88 -14.60 -1.96
C TYR A 170 6.76 -13.70 -0.74
N CYS A 171 7.67 -13.85 0.21
CA CYS A 171 7.70 -13.02 1.42
C CYS A 171 9.10 -12.51 1.71
N GLU A 172 9.15 -11.30 2.25
CA GLU A 172 10.35 -10.64 2.72
C GLU A 172 10.14 -10.21 4.17
N LYS A 173 11.09 -10.56 5.03
CA LYS A 173 11.22 -10.00 6.37
C LYS A 173 12.18 -8.84 6.29
N ILE A 174 11.77 -7.68 6.80
CA ILE A 174 12.46 -6.41 6.65
C ILE A 174 12.70 -5.84 8.04
N LEU A 175 13.93 -5.46 8.36
CA LEU A 175 14.21 -4.66 9.55
C LEU A 175 14.00 -3.18 9.20
N ASP A 176 13.02 -2.55 9.84
CA ASP A 176 12.82 -1.10 9.74
C ASP A 176 13.85 -0.39 10.64
N PRO A 177 14.78 0.39 10.07
CA PRO A 177 15.85 1.03 10.84
C PRO A 177 15.34 2.17 11.73
N ILE A 178 14.16 2.73 11.45
CA ILE A 178 13.58 3.84 12.22
C ILE A 178 12.91 3.31 13.48
N SER A 179 12.11 2.27 13.35
CA SER A 179 11.38 1.67 14.49
C SER A 179 12.14 0.51 15.15
N GLN A 180 13.27 0.07 14.58
CA GLN A 180 14.00 -1.14 14.96
C GLN A 180 13.11 -2.39 15.04
N SER A 181 12.01 -2.40 14.29
CA SER A 181 11.03 -3.49 14.33
C SER A 181 11.04 -4.29 13.03
N LEU A 182 10.73 -5.57 13.18
CA LEU A 182 10.56 -6.46 12.04
C LEU A 182 9.24 -6.16 11.35
N LYS A 183 9.32 -6.00 10.03
CA LYS A 183 8.22 -5.80 9.11
C LYS A 183 8.20 -6.93 8.10
N TYR A 184 7.03 -7.20 7.55
CA TYR A 184 6.83 -8.22 6.54
C TYR A 184 6.26 -7.60 5.29
N SER A 185 6.78 -7.99 4.14
CA SER A 185 6.19 -7.73 2.85
C SER A 185 5.87 -9.06 2.21
N ALA A 186 4.63 -9.27 1.76
CA ALA A 186 4.18 -10.51 1.16
C ALA A 186 3.52 -10.22 -0.19
N TRP A 187 3.79 -11.09 -1.15
CA TRP A 187 3.14 -11.11 -2.45
C TRP A 187 2.57 -12.51 -2.68
N VAL A 188 1.38 -12.56 -3.23
CA VAL A 188 0.67 -13.82 -3.50
C VAL A 188 0.15 -13.78 -4.92
N GLN A 189 0.34 -14.89 -5.62
CA GLN A 189 -0.33 -15.17 -6.88
C GLN A 189 -1.50 -16.11 -6.65
N VAL A 190 -2.64 -15.78 -7.24
CA VAL A 190 -3.80 -16.65 -7.33
C VAL A 190 -4.12 -16.90 -8.79
N GLU A 191 -4.63 -18.10 -9.07
CA GLU A 191 -4.98 -18.51 -10.42
C GLU A 191 -6.40 -19.05 -10.49
N ILE A 192 -6.99 -18.94 -11.67
CA ILE A 192 -8.19 -19.67 -12.06
C ILE A 192 -7.98 -20.30 -13.43
N SER A 193 -8.33 -21.58 -13.56
CA SER A 193 -8.25 -22.26 -14.85
C SER A 193 -9.28 -21.69 -15.83
N ARG A 194 -8.95 -21.66 -17.13
CA ARG A 194 -9.90 -21.25 -18.16
C ARG A 194 -11.15 -22.13 -18.18
N SER A 195 -11.01 -23.43 -17.88
CA SER A 195 -12.14 -24.36 -17.74
C SER A 195 -13.08 -23.95 -16.62
N ASP A 196 -12.55 -23.58 -15.44
CA ASP A 196 -13.37 -23.15 -14.31
C ASP A 196 -14.09 -21.84 -14.61
N TYR A 197 -13.41 -20.92 -15.33
CA TYR A 197 -14.04 -19.68 -15.80
C TYR A 197 -15.19 -19.93 -16.79
N VAL A 198 -14.99 -20.80 -17.78
CA VAL A 198 -16.02 -21.16 -18.75
C VAL A 198 -17.19 -21.86 -18.08
N LYS A 199 -16.92 -22.78 -17.15
CA LYS A 199 -17.94 -23.46 -16.36
C LYS A 199 -18.75 -22.45 -15.54
N ALA A 200 -18.09 -21.55 -14.81
CA ALA A 200 -18.77 -20.55 -14.00
C ALA A 200 -19.70 -19.65 -14.81
N LYS A 201 -19.29 -19.22 -16.01
CA LYS A 201 -20.13 -18.46 -16.94
C LYS A 201 -21.29 -19.27 -17.48
N THR A 202 -21.06 -20.54 -17.81
CA THR A 202 -22.09 -21.44 -18.33
C THR A 202 -23.17 -21.68 -17.27
N ASP A 203 -22.76 -21.92 -16.02
CA ASP A 203 -23.66 -22.10 -14.88
C ASP A 203 -24.45 -20.81 -14.59
N ALA A 204 -23.80 -19.64 -14.71
CA ALA A 204 -24.49 -18.35 -14.58
C ALA A 204 -25.53 -18.13 -15.69
N ALA A 205 -25.19 -18.44 -16.94
CA ALA A 205 -26.12 -18.36 -18.06
C ALA A 205 -27.28 -19.36 -17.93
N GLN A 206 -27.02 -20.56 -17.40
CA GLN A 206 -28.07 -21.54 -17.13
C GLN A 206 -29.07 -21.03 -16.07
N ARG A 207 -28.56 -20.43 -14.98
CA ARG A 207 -29.42 -19.78 -13.97
C ARG A 207 -30.22 -18.62 -14.53
N LEU A 208 -29.68 -17.84 -15.47
CA LEU A 208 -30.42 -16.77 -16.14
C LEU A 208 -31.59 -17.33 -16.95
N LEU A 209 -31.37 -18.45 -17.63
CA LEU A 209 -32.41 -19.10 -18.43
C LEU A 209 -33.56 -19.57 -17.52
N GLU A 210 -33.22 -20.23 -16.42
CA GLU A 210 -34.20 -20.68 -15.42
C GLU A 210 -35.00 -19.49 -14.85
N LYS A 211 -34.32 -18.39 -14.51
CA LYS A 211 -34.97 -17.16 -14.05
C LYS A 211 -35.88 -16.54 -15.10
N ALA A 212 -35.46 -16.48 -16.36
CA ALA A 212 -36.27 -15.93 -17.45
C ALA A 212 -37.54 -16.76 -17.68
N ILE A 213 -37.43 -18.10 -17.64
CA ILE A 213 -38.57 -19.02 -17.75
C ILE A 213 -39.53 -18.81 -16.56
N GLN A 214 -39.00 -18.72 -15.34
CA GLN A 214 -39.81 -18.49 -14.13
C GLN A 214 -40.57 -17.14 -14.19
N GLN A 215 -39.95 -16.11 -14.77
CA GLN A 215 -40.54 -14.79 -14.94
C GLN A 215 -41.43 -14.67 -16.18
N LYS A 216 -41.58 -15.75 -16.98
CA LYS A 216 -42.30 -15.77 -18.26
C LYS A 216 -41.78 -14.72 -19.26
N ASP A 217 -40.48 -14.44 -19.22
CA ASP A 217 -39.81 -13.53 -20.16
C ASP A 217 -39.23 -14.33 -21.34
N GLU A 218 -40.09 -14.60 -22.32
CA GLU A 218 -39.76 -15.44 -23.48
C GLU A 218 -38.59 -14.89 -24.31
N GLU A 219 -38.50 -13.57 -24.42
CA GLU A 219 -37.42 -12.90 -25.14
C GLU A 219 -36.08 -13.10 -24.45
N ALA A 220 -36.04 -12.89 -23.12
CA ALA A 220 -34.85 -13.15 -22.32
C ALA A 220 -34.43 -14.62 -22.38
N ALA A 221 -35.39 -15.56 -22.30
CA ALA A 221 -35.12 -16.99 -22.40
C ALA A 221 -34.50 -17.35 -23.77
N GLN A 222 -35.03 -16.83 -24.88
CA GLN A 222 -34.46 -17.05 -26.22
C GLN A 222 -33.05 -16.48 -26.36
N LYS A 223 -32.80 -15.27 -25.83
CA LYS A 223 -31.48 -14.63 -25.86
C LYS A 223 -30.46 -15.41 -25.04
N VAL A 224 -30.82 -15.84 -23.84
CA VAL A 224 -29.95 -16.67 -22.99
C VAL A 224 -29.69 -18.04 -23.62
N GLN A 225 -30.68 -18.65 -24.29
CA GLN A 225 -30.43 -19.89 -25.06
C GLN A 225 -29.43 -19.69 -26.19
N LYS A 226 -29.51 -18.58 -26.93
CA LYS A 226 -28.52 -18.23 -27.97
C LYS A 226 -27.13 -18.04 -27.38
N LEU A 227 -27.04 -17.39 -26.21
CA LEU A 227 -25.79 -17.23 -25.45
C LEU A 227 -25.22 -18.58 -25.02
N LEU A 228 -26.02 -19.46 -24.42
CA LEU A 228 -25.59 -20.80 -24.01
C LEU A 228 -25.04 -21.63 -25.17
N LYS A 229 -25.62 -21.49 -26.38
CA LYS A 229 -25.10 -22.13 -27.59
C LYS A 229 -23.74 -21.60 -28.05
N ARG A 230 -23.38 -20.36 -27.70
CA ARG A 230 -22.07 -19.74 -28.02
C ARG A 230 -21.01 -20.03 -26.96
N LEU A 231 -21.42 -20.31 -25.72
CA LEU A 231 -20.53 -20.59 -24.60
C LEU A 231 -20.11 -22.07 -24.52
N ARG A 232 -20.88 -22.96 -25.16
CA ARG A 232 -20.58 -24.39 -25.35
C ARG A 232 -19.73 -24.60 -26.59
#